data_AF-A0A0P0RL79-F1
#
_entry.id   AF-A0A0P0RL79-F1
#
_cell.length_a   1.000
_cell.length_b   1.000
_cell.length_c   1.000
_cell.angle_alpha   90.00
_cell.angle_beta   90.00
_cell.angle_gamma   90.00
#
_symmetry.space_group_name_H-M   'P 1'
#
loop_
_entity.id
_entity.type
_entity.pdbx_description
1 polymer ?
#
loop_
_entity_poly.entity_id
_entity_poly.type
_entity_poly.pdbx_seq_one_letter_code
_entity_poly.pdbx_strand_id
1 'polypeptide(L)'
;MKKIVAALASALLVTTALAQTAAPSDAAKAQMKANSEKSEAQATANKKKAEAQSDADKAQASANEDKASAQANADKKAAKMEKATTPKEASDARGDAMKAQARADKKKHDAQAKADKKKHEAAQDANVAQAKADKKKVEAQGDANKKAADAKVDAAKTQ
;
A
#
# COMPACT_ATOMS: atom_id res chain seq x y z
N MET A 1 -31.54 -48.65 -3.17
CA MET A 1 -31.66 -48.35 -1.72
C MET A 1 -32.35 -46.98 -1.59
N LYS A 2 -33.69 -46.95 -1.59
CA LYS A 2 -34.57 -46.75 -0.41
C LYS A 2 -34.16 -45.56 0.51
N LYS A 3 -34.86 -44.43 0.29
CA LYS A 3 -35.53 -43.48 1.22
C LYS A 3 -34.75 -43.00 2.47
N ILE A 4 -34.74 -41.69 2.74
CA ILE A 4 -35.43 -40.96 3.82
C ILE A 4 -34.92 -39.50 3.75
N VAL A 5 -35.62 -38.40 4.01
CA VAL A 5 -37.02 -38.02 4.27
C VAL A 5 -37.05 -36.49 4.08
N ALA A 6 -38.16 -35.99 3.55
CA ALA A 6 -38.50 -34.58 3.48
C ALA A 6 -38.69 -33.97 4.89
N ALA A 7 -38.22 -32.75 5.10
CA ALA A 7 -38.83 -31.82 6.05
C ALA A 7 -39.21 -30.54 5.30
N LEU A 8 -40.51 -30.46 5.03
CA LEU A 8 -41.24 -29.30 4.56
C LEU A 8 -41.34 -28.23 5.66
N ALA A 9 -41.73 -27.03 5.23
CA ALA A 9 -42.18 -25.85 5.99
C ALA A 9 -41.06 -24.85 6.33
N SER A 10 -41.11 -23.59 5.90
CA SER A 10 -42.30 -22.75 5.77
C SER A 10 -42.26 -21.85 4.54
N ALA A 11 -43.39 -21.86 3.84
CA ALA A 11 -43.81 -20.78 2.95
C ALA A 11 -43.78 -19.44 3.69
N LEU A 12 -43.28 -18.40 3.03
CA LEU A 12 -43.85 -17.05 2.94
C LEU A 12 -42.78 -16.11 2.35
N LEU A 13 -42.60 -16.15 1.03
CA LEU A 13 -42.29 -14.93 0.29
C LEU A 13 -43.36 -14.79 -0.80
N VAL A 14 -44.57 -14.50 -0.31
CA VAL A 14 -45.65 -13.93 -1.11
C VAL A 14 -45.11 -12.63 -1.71
N THR A 15 -44.96 -12.68 -3.04
CA THR A 15 -45.22 -11.62 -4.01
C THR A 15 -45.27 -10.18 -3.48
N THR A 16 -44.42 -9.32 -4.06
CA THR A 16 -44.87 -8.19 -4.89
C THR A 16 -43.66 -7.63 -5.64
N ALA A 17 -43.50 -8.03 -6.90
CA ALA A 17 -42.87 -7.18 -7.89
C ALA A 17 -43.88 -6.08 -8.25
N LEU A 18 -44.04 -5.09 -7.36
CA LEU A 18 -44.54 -3.80 -7.81
C LEU A 18 -43.36 -3.11 -8.47
N ALA A 19 -43.44 -2.97 -9.79
CA ALA A 19 -42.78 -1.90 -10.51
C ALA A 19 -43.30 -0.55 -9.99
N GLN A 20 -42.86 -0.16 -8.80
CA GLN A 20 -42.95 1.21 -8.34
C GLN A 20 -41.66 1.87 -8.81
N THR A 21 -41.76 2.64 -9.88
CA THR A 21 -40.87 3.75 -10.17
C THR A 21 -41.01 4.79 -9.05
N ALA A 22 -40.70 4.40 -7.82
CA ALA A 22 -40.56 5.31 -6.71
C ALA A 22 -39.16 5.90 -6.82
N ALA A 23 -39.07 7.23 -6.85
CA ALA A 23 -37.79 7.90 -6.69
C ALA A 23 -37.07 7.28 -5.48
N PRO A 24 -35.77 6.96 -5.58
CA PRO A 24 -35.05 6.32 -4.50
C PRO A 24 -35.23 7.14 -3.22
N SER A 25 -35.63 6.47 -2.14
CA SER A 25 -35.82 7.11 -0.83
C SER A 25 -34.53 7.82 -0.40
N ASP A 26 -34.63 8.84 0.44
CA ASP A 26 -33.45 9.58 0.89
C ASP A 26 -32.45 8.67 1.64
N ALA A 27 -32.94 7.61 2.28
CA ALA A 27 -32.10 6.55 2.83
C ALA A 27 -31.34 5.76 1.75
N ALA A 28 -32.00 5.41 0.64
CA ALA A 28 -31.34 4.72 -0.49
C ALA A 28 -30.31 5.62 -1.18
N LYS A 29 -30.62 6.91 -1.37
CA LYS A 29 -29.65 7.89 -1.89
C LYS A 29 -28.47 8.09 -0.94
N ALA A 30 -28.70 8.14 0.36
CA ALA A 30 -27.65 8.23 1.37
C ALA A 30 -26.73 7.00 1.35
N GLN A 31 -27.29 5.80 1.20
CA GLN A 31 -26.52 4.57 1.10
C GLN A 31 -25.68 4.53 -0.20
N MET A 32 -26.24 4.97 -1.32
CA MET A 32 -25.48 5.11 -2.57
C MET A 32 -24.33 6.10 -2.42
N LYS A 33 -24.57 7.28 -1.84
CA LYS A 33 -23.54 8.28 -1.56
C LYS A 33 -22.44 7.72 -0.66
N ALA A 34 -22.82 7.02 0.40
CA ALA A 34 -21.85 6.39 1.30
C ALA A 34 -20.99 5.35 0.57
N ASN A 35 -21.59 4.53 -0.31
CA ASN A 35 -20.84 3.56 -1.10
C ASN A 35 -19.85 4.23 -2.07
N SER A 36 -20.25 5.33 -2.71
CA SER A 36 -19.34 6.13 -3.56
C SER A 36 -18.19 6.71 -2.75
N GLU A 37 -18.46 7.32 -1.60
CA GLU A 37 -17.42 7.90 -0.72
C GLU A 37 -16.44 6.85 -0.20
N LYS A 38 -16.93 5.65 0.13
CA LYS A 38 -16.07 4.52 0.52
C LYS A 38 -15.14 4.10 -0.61
N SER A 39 -15.66 4.03 -1.84
CA SER A 39 -14.89 3.67 -3.03
C SER A 39 -13.82 4.72 -3.34
N GLU A 40 -14.19 6.00 -3.32
CA GLU A 40 -13.26 7.12 -3.55
C GLU A 40 -12.18 7.20 -2.46
N ALA A 41 -12.55 6.97 -1.20
CA ALA A 41 -11.61 6.93 -0.09
C ALA A 41 -10.59 5.79 -0.27
N GLN A 42 -11.05 4.59 -0.66
CA GLN A 42 -10.16 3.46 -0.93
C GLN A 42 -9.28 3.70 -2.16
N ALA A 43 -9.82 4.28 -3.24
CA ALA A 43 -9.06 4.62 -4.43
C ALA A 43 -7.94 5.63 -4.12
N THR A 44 -8.24 6.63 -3.29
CA THR A 44 -7.24 7.61 -2.82
C THR A 44 -6.15 6.94 -1.99
N ALA A 45 -6.50 6.04 -1.08
CA ALA A 45 -5.52 5.30 -0.28
C ALA A 45 -4.63 4.40 -1.15
N ASN A 46 -5.22 3.69 -2.11
CA ASN A 46 -4.48 2.85 -3.06
C ASN A 46 -3.51 3.68 -3.90
N LYS A 47 -3.94 4.85 -4.39
CA LYS A 47 -3.08 5.76 -5.13
C LYS A 47 -1.89 6.23 -4.28
N LYS A 48 -2.14 6.64 -3.04
CA LYS A 48 -1.08 7.08 -2.11
C LYS A 48 -0.08 5.97 -1.80
N LYS A 49 -0.58 4.74 -1.59
CA LYS A 49 0.27 3.56 -1.41
C LYS A 49 1.13 3.29 -2.64
N ALA A 50 0.59 3.40 -3.84
CA ALA A 50 1.33 3.19 -5.08
C ALA A 50 2.41 4.26 -5.30
N GLU A 51 2.08 5.54 -5.04
CA GLU A 51 3.05 6.65 -5.10
C GLU A 51 4.21 6.41 -4.13
N ALA A 52 3.90 6.10 -2.86
CA ALA A 52 4.91 5.85 -1.85
C ALA A 52 5.79 4.64 -2.16
N GLN A 53 5.19 3.56 -2.68
CA GLN A 53 5.93 2.37 -3.13
C GLN A 53 6.84 2.68 -4.31
N SER A 54 6.38 3.47 -5.29
CA SER A 54 7.19 3.91 -6.43
C SER A 54 8.45 4.67 -5.97
N ASP A 55 8.31 5.54 -4.98
CA ASP A 55 9.46 6.28 -4.44
C ASP A 55 10.42 5.39 -3.66
N ALA A 56 9.92 4.40 -2.92
CA ALA A 56 10.75 3.38 -2.28
C ALA A 56 11.51 2.52 -3.30
N ASP A 57 10.87 2.14 -4.40
CA ASP A 57 11.48 1.37 -5.48
C ASP A 57 12.58 2.16 -6.20
N LYS A 58 12.35 3.46 -6.46
CA LYS A 58 13.38 4.37 -6.99
C LYS A 58 14.56 4.48 -6.04
N ALA A 59 14.31 4.63 -4.74
CA ALA A 59 15.38 4.70 -3.73
C ALA A 59 16.20 3.40 -3.68
N GLN A 60 15.54 2.24 -3.82
CA GLN A 60 16.23 0.95 -3.91
C GLN A 60 17.07 0.84 -5.19
N ALA A 61 16.56 1.30 -6.33
CA ALA A 61 17.29 1.31 -7.59
C ALA A 61 18.54 2.19 -7.49
N SER A 62 18.40 3.42 -6.98
CA SER A 62 19.55 4.31 -6.73
C SER A 62 20.55 3.71 -5.75
N ALA A 63 20.09 3.03 -4.70
CA ALA A 63 20.99 2.35 -3.78
C ALA A 63 21.77 1.21 -4.46
N ASN A 64 21.13 0.46 -5.35
CA ASN A 64 21.81 -0.60 -6.11
C ASN A 64 22.86 -0.03 -7.07
N GLU A 65 22.57 1.08 -7.74
CA GLU A 65 23.53 1.80 -8.57
C GLU A 65 24.73 2.33 -7.76
N ASP A 66 24.46 2.89 -6.58
CA ASP A 66 25.50 3.35 -5.66
C ASP A 66 26.40 2.20 -5.17
N LYS A 67 25.82 1.03 -4.89
CA LYS A 67 26.56 -0.18 -4.51
C LYS A 67 27.42 -0.70 -5.67
N ALA A 68 26.88 -0.72 -6.88
CA ALA A 68 27.60 -1.17 -8.06
C ALA A 68 28.77 -0.24 -8.39
N SER A 69 28.54 1.08 -8.39
CA SER A 69 29.60 2.07 -8.62
C SER A 69 30.68 2.07 -7.52
N ALA A 70 30.28 1.83 -6.26
CA ALA A 70 31.21 1.65 -5.16
C ALA A 70 32.11 0.42 -5.37
N GLN A 71 31.51 -0.73 -5.71
CA GLN A 71 32.25 -1.96 -5.95
C GLN A 71 33.17 -1.84 -7.16
N ALA A 72 32.69 -1.30 -8.28
CA ALA A 72 33.51 -1.11 -9.48
C ALA A 72 34.76 -0.25 -9.22
N ASN A 73 34.66 0.76 -8.35
CA ASN A 73 35.82 1.55 -7.94
C ASN A 73 36.80 0.77 -7.06
N ALA A 74 36.30 -0.09 -6.16
CA ALA A 74 37.14 -0.98 -5.37
C ALA A 74 37.85 -2.01 -6.27
N ASP A 75 37.12 -2.64 -7.18
CA ASP A 75 37.66 -3.62 -8.14
C ASP A 75 38.72 -2.99 -9.04
N LYS A 76 38.49 -1.76 -9.51
CA LYS A 76 39.49 -1.01 -10.30
C LYS A 76 40.80 -0.79 -9.53
N LYS A 77 40.72 -0.62 -8.20
CA LYS A 77 41.90 -0.46 -7.33
C LYS A 77 42.55 -1.80 -7.00
N ALA A 78 41.76 -2.85 -6.79
CA ALA A 78 42.25 -4.21 -6.65
C ALA A 78 43.00 -4.67 -7.92
N ALA A 79 42.48 -4.41 -9.11
CA ALA A 79 43.14 -4.75 -10.37
C ALA A 79 44.48 -4.02 -10.57
N LYS A 80 44.72 -2.88 -9.90
CA LYS A 80 46.04 -2.23 -9.92
C LYS A 80 47.08 -2.99 -9.11
N MET A 81 46.67 -3.69 -8.06
CA MET A 81 47.54 -4.56 -7.27
C MET A 81 48.05 -5.73 -8.11
N GLU A 82 47.19 -6.32 -8.95
CA GLU A 82 47.56 -7.43 -9.84
C GLU A 82 48.55 -7.01 -10.95
N LYS A 83 48.61 -5.71 -11.26
CA LYS A 83 49.50 -5.16 -12.29
C LYS A 83 50.81 -4.59 -11.73
N ALA A 84 51.01 -4.61 -10.42
CA ALA A 84 52.23 -4.09 -9.81
C ALA A 84 53.43 -4.97 -10.15
N THR A 85 54.52 -4.37 -10.64
CA THR A 85 55.73 -5.09 -11.04
C THR A 85 56.85 -4.96 -10.02
N THR A 86 56.73 -4.03 -9.07
CA THR A 86 57.69 -3.85 -7.97
C THR A 86 57.06 -4.04 -6.59
N PRO A 87 57.84 -4.46 -5.56
CA PRO A 87 57.34 -4.59 -4.19
C PRO A 87 56.76 -3.30 -3.60
N LYS A 88 57.33 -2.14 -3.98
CA LYS A 88 56.85 -0.82 -3.54
C LYS A 88 55.47 -0.52 -4.13
N GLU A 89 55.30 -0.70 -5.44
CA GLU A 89 54.00 -0.52 -6.10
C GLU A 89 52.95 -1.49 -5.59
N ALA A 90 53.34 -2.74 -5.29
CA ALA A 90 52.42 -3.73 -4.74
C ALA A 90 51.92 -3.32 -3.34
N SER A 91 52.82 -2.79 -2.49
CA SER A 91 52.46 -2.29 -1.16
C SER A 91 51.53 -1.07 -1.24
N ASP A 92 51.84 -0.11 -2.10
CA ASP A 92 51.02 1.10 -2.29
C ASP A 92 49.65 0.74 -2.88
N ALA A 93 49.61 -0.13 -3.90
CA ALA A 93 48.37 -0.60 -4.51
C ALA A 93 47.50 -1.39 -3.53
N ARG A 94 48.11 -2.17 -2.62
CA ARG A 94 47.40 -2.88 -1.55
C ARG A 94 46.74 -1.92 -0.56
N GLY A 95 47.46 -0.87 -0.16
CA GLY A 95 46.90 0.19 0.70
C GLY A 95 45.74 0.92 0.03
N ASP A 96 45.89 1.25 -1.26
CA ASP A 96 44.85 1.87 -2.08
C ASP A 96 43.61 0.98 -2.23
N ALA A 97 43.80 -0.32 -2.48
CA ALA A 97 42.73 -1.29 -2.60
C ALA A 97 41.97 -1.45 -1.28
N MET A 98 42.66 -1.57 -0.14
CA MET A 98 42.03 -1.63 1.18
C MET A 98 41.20 -0.37 1.48
N LYS A 99 41.75 0.82 1.18
CA LYS A 99 41.04 2.08 1.38
C LYS A 99 39.82 2.20 0.47
N ALA A 100 39.93 1.74 -0.78
CA ALA A 100 38.82 1.73 -1.73
C ALA A 100 37.72 0.76 -1.31
N GLN A 101 38.08 -0.43 -0.82
CA GLN A 101 37.14 -1.41 -0.28
C GLN A 101 36.39 -0.86 0.93
N ALA A 102 37.11 -0.28 1.91
CA ALA A 102 36.49 0.32 3.09
C ALA A 102 35.51 1.46 2.72
N ARG A 103 35.86 2.28 1.73
CA ARG A 103 34.96 3.32 1.20
C ARG A 103 33.75 2.72 0.48
N ALA A 104 33.95 1.64 -0.26
CA ALA A 104 32.88 0.96 -0.96
C ALA A 104 31.89 0.36 0.04
N ASP A 105 32.37 -0.34 1.07
CA ASP A 105 31.52 -0.94 2.10
C ASP A 105 30.72 0.11 2.86
N LYS A 106 31.34 1.24 3.22
CA LYS A 106 30.63 2.39 3.80
C LYS A 106 29.55 2.92 2.86
N LYS A 107 29.88 3.15 1.59
CA LYS A 107 28.92 3.68 0.61
C LYS A 107 27.74 2.72 0.39
N LYS A 108 28.00 1.41 0.33
CA LYS A 108 26.98 0.37 0.22
C LYS A 108 26.04 0.36 1.43
N HIS A 109 26.61 0.49 2.62
CA HIS A 109 25.84 0.57 3.86
C HIS A 109 24.96 1.82 3.89
N ASP A 110 25.52 3.00 3.60
CA ASP A 110 24.79 4.26 3.58
C ASP A 110 23.67 4.26 2.52
N ALA A 111 23.94 3.69 1.35
CA ALA A 111 22.96 3.52 0.28
C ALA A 111 21.81 2.59 0.71
N GLN A 112 22.12 1.45 1.33
CA GLN A 112 21.12 0.53 1.84
C GLN A 112 20.27 1.16 2.94
N ALA A 113 20.89 1.86 3.90
CA ALA A 113 20.19 2.54 4.97
C ALA A 113 19.20 3.59 4.45
N LYS A 114 19.57 4.34 3.40
CA LYS A 114 18.65 5.29 2.73
C LYS A 114 17.47 4.59 2.06
N ALA A 115 17.71 3.49 1.36
CA ALA A 115 16.64 2.71 0.72
C ALA A 115 15.68 2.11 1.76
N ASP A 116 16.21 1.55 2.85
CA ASP A 116 15.40 0.98 3.93
C ASP A 116 14.59 2.05 4.66
N LYS A 117 15.18 3.23 4.89
CA LYS A 117 14.44 4.38 5.42
C LYS A 117 13.27 4.74 4.50
N LYS A 118 13.47 4.78 3.18
CA LYS A 118 12.37 5.07 2.25
C LYS A 118 11.30 4.00 2.20
N LYS A 119 11.66 2.72 2.31
CA LYS A 119 10.66 1.64 2.45
C LYS A 119 9.83 1.80 3.72
N HIS A 120 10.47 2.15 4.83
CA HIS A 120 9.77 2.38 6.09
C HIS A 120 8.82 3.58 6.00
N GLU A 121 9.28 4.70 5.46
CA GLU A 121 8.43 5.87 5.21
C GLU A 121 7.25 5.53 4.29
N ALA A 122 7.48 4.77 3.22
CA ALA A 122 6.41 4.36 2.32
C ALA A 122 5.37 3.45 3.00
N ALA A 123 5.79 2.54 3.86
CA ALA A 123 4.90 1.71 4.65
C ALA A 123 4.07 2.56 5.64
N GLN A 124 4.69 3.55 6.28
CA GLN A 124 4.00 4.48 7.17
C GLN A 124 2.95 5.31 6.41
N ASP A 125 3.31 5.86 5.25
CA ASP A 125 2.40 6.63 4.40
C ASP A 125 1.22 5.78 3.92
N ALA A 126 1.47 4.54 3.53
CA ALA A 126 0.41 3.58 3.17
C ALA A 126 -0.53 3.31 4.35
N ASN A 127 -0.01 3.11 5.56
CA ASN A 127 -0.82 2.88 6.75
C ASN A 127 -1.66 4.11 7.11
N VAL A 128 -1.08 5.31 7.04
CA VAL A 128 -1.80 6.57 7.29
C VAL A 128 -2.90 6.78 6.24
N ALA A 129 -2.61 6.50 4.97
CA ALA A 129 -3.60 6.62 3.89
C ALA A 129 -4.75 5.63 4.08
N GLN A 130 -4.45 4.38 4.46
CA GLN A 130 -5.46 3.37 4.75
C GLN A 130 -6.31 3.75 5.97
N ALA A 131 -5.69 4.22 7.06
CA ALA A 131 -6.41 4.68 8.25
C ALA A 131 -7.35 5.86 7.94
N LYS A 132 -6.91 6.81 7.09
CA LYS A 132 -7.76 7.91 6.61
C LYS A 132 -8.93 7.41 5.77
N ALA A 133 -8.70 6.41 4.92
CA ALA A 133 -9.78 5.81 4.14
C ALA A 133 -10.79 5.10 5.05
N ASP A 134 -10.33 4.30 6.00
CA ASP A 134 -11.21 3.57 6.91
C ASP A 134 -12.02 4.50 7.80
N LYS A 135 -11.41 5.59 8.28
CA LYS A 135 -12.15 6.67 8.97
C LYS A 135 -13.28 7.22 8.11
N LYS A 136 -12.99 7.60 6.86
CA LYS A 136 -14.02 8.10 5.92
C LYS A 136 -15.12 7.08 5.66
N LYS A 137 -14.79 5.79 5.56
CA LYS A 137 -15.80 4.74 5.36
C LYS A 137 -16.76 4.63 6.54
N VAL A 138 -16.24 4.77 7.77
CA VAL A 138 -17.03 4.73 8.99
C VAL A 138 -17.93 5.96 9.09
N GLU A 139 -17.40 7.15 8.81
CA GLU A 139 -18.16 8.40 8.79
C GLU A 139 -19.31 8.34 7.76
N ALA A 140 -19.01 7.95 6.52
CA ALA A 140 -20.00 7.81 5.46
C ALA A 140 -21.11 6.79 5.79
N GLN A 141 -20.74 5.66 6.40
CA GLN A 141 -21.72 4.67 6.87
C GLN A 141 -22.56 5.21 8.04
N GLY A 142 -21.95 5.94 8.97
CA GLY A 142 -22.63 6.56 10.11
C GLY A 142 -23.72 7.54 9.64
N ASP A 143 -23.39 8.41 8.68
CA ASP A 143 -24.32 9.37 8.10
C ASP A 143 -25.47 8.69 7.36
N ALA A 144 -25.18 7.64 6.59
CA ALA A 144 -26.21 6.85 5.92
C ALA A 144 -27.15 6.14 6.92
N ASN A 145 -26.59 5.54 7.98
CA ASN A 145 -27.36 4.89 9.03
C ASN A 145 -28.25 5.89 9.78
N LYS A 146 -27.73 7.10 10.06
CA LYS A 146 -28.51 8.17 10.69
C LYS A 146 -29.70 8.58 9.82
N LYS A 147 -29.47 8.84 8.53
CA LYS A 147 -30.56 9.16 7.58
C LYS A 147 -31.59 8.04 7.46
N ALA A 148 -31.14 6.78 7.50
CA ALA A 148 -32.04 5.64 7.50
C ALA A 148 -32.87 5.54 8.79
N ALA A 149 -32.29 5.89 9.94
CA ALA A 149 -33.01 5.94 11.21
C ALA A 149 -34.03 7.09 11.25
N ASP A 150 -33.64 8.29 10.81
CA ASP A 150 -34.53 9.45 10.72
C ASP A 150 -35.73 9.15 9.82
N ALA A 151 -35.49 8.56 8.64
CA ALA A 151 -36.57 8.16 7.73
C ALA A 151 -37.53 7.12 8.34
N LYS A 152 -37.05 6.20 9.18
CA LYS A 152 -37.90 5.25 9.91
C LYS A 152 -38.74 5.93 10.97
N VAL A 153 -38.17 6.89 11.70
CA VAL A 153 -38.88 7.68 12.72
C VAL A 153 -39.97 8.52 12.08
N ASP A 154 -39.69 9.18 10.94
CA ASP A 154 -40.66 9.98 10.23
C ASP A 154 -41.79 9.13 9.64
N ALA A 155 -41.47 7.96 9.07
CA ALA A 155 -42.46 6.99 8.61
C ALA A 155 -43.35 6.47 9.76
N ALA A 156 -42.79 6.29 10.96
CA ALA A 156 -43.55 5.86 12.14
C ALA A 156 -44.45 6.97 12.72
N LYS A 157 -44.12 8.26 12.51
CA LYS A 157 -44.96 9.40 12.92
C LYS A 157 -46.09 9.72 11.95
N THR A 158 -46.02 9.18 10.73
CA THR A 158 -47.02 9.40 9.67
C THR A 158 -48.01 8.24 9.51
N GLN A 159 -47.85 7.17 10.31
CA GLN A 159 -48.88 6.15 10.55
C GLN A 159 -49.83 6.56 11.67
#